data_AF-A0A519XG51-F1
#
_entry.id   AF-A0A519XG51-F1
#
_cell.length_a   1.000
_cell.length_b   1.000
_cell.length_c   1.000
_cell.angle_alpha   90.00
_cell.angle_beta   90.00
_cell.angle_gamma   90.00
#
_symmetry.space_group_name_H-M   'P 1'
#
loop_
_entity.id
_entity.type
_entity.pdbx_description
1 polymer ?
#
loop_
_entity_poly.entity_id
_entity_poly.type
_entity_poly.pdbx_seq_one_letter_code
_entity_poly.pdbx_strand_id
1 'polypeptide(L)' 'MKKKIALNVFYNLGVIISICGIVWAFKNDSYPVVALFVATAGLFLFLKVQLFKDLKNTFNDKGKGH' A
#
# COMPACT_ATOMS: atom_id res chain seq x y z
N MET A 1 -6.79 -13.89 12.04
CA MET A 1 -7.63 -13.81 10.82
C MET A 1 -7.95 -12.39 10.35
N LYS A 2 -8.18 -11.42 11.24
CA LYS A 2 -8.50 -10.01 10.91
C LYS A 2 -7.43 -9.27 10.07
N LYS A 3 -6.14 -9.54 10.37
CA LYS A 3 -4.99 -8.97 9.64
C LYS A 3 -4.97 -9.32 8.14
N LYS A 4 -5.43 -10.51 7.75
CA LYS A 4 -5.50 -10.92 6.33
C LYS A 4 -6.58 -10.14 5.56
N ILE A 5 -7.77 -9.97 6.17
CA ILE A 5 -8.85 -9.15 5.59
C ILE A 5 -8.40 -7.69 5.44
N ALA A 6 -7.81 -7.12 6.49
CA ALA A 6 -7.33 -5.74 6.46
C ALA A 6 -6.31 -5.51 5.34
N LEU A 7 -5.36 -6.44 5.14
CA LEU A 7 -4.37 -6.33 4.06
C LEU A 7 -4.96 -6.42 2.65
N ASN A 8 -5.98 -7.27 2.46
CA ASN A 8 -6.66 -7.45 1.19
C ASN A 8 -7.48 -6.21 0.82
N VAL A 9 -8.27 -5.71 1.78
CA VAL A 9 -9.07 -4.50 1.63
C VAL A 9 -8.18 -3.28 1.43
N PHE A 10 -7.08 -3.17 2.16
CA PHE A 10 -6.09 -2.09 1.97
C PHE A 10 -5.37 -2.17 0.62
N TYR A 11 -5.19 -3.36 0.02
CA TYR A 11 -4.61 -3.50 -1.33
C TYR A 11 -5.59 -2.99 -2.37
N ASN A 12 -6.83 -3.47 -2.32
CA ASN A 12 -7.87 -3.04 -3.25
C ASN A 12 -8.13 -1.55 -3.14
N LEU A 13 -8.30 -1.02 -1.92
CA LEU A 13 -8.50 0.41 -1.70
C LEU A 13 -7.29 1.23 -2.15
N GLY A 14 -6.05 0.80 -1.83
CA GLY A 14 -4.85 1.52 -2.26
C GLY A 14 -4.72 1.60 -3.79
N VAL A 15 -5.03 0.52 -4.50
CA VAL A 15 -5.04 0.49 -5.97
C VAL A 15 -6.14 1.39 -6.54
N ILE A 16 -7.37 1.31 -6.01
CA ILE A 16 -8.49 2.15 -6.45
C ILE A 16 -8.18 3.64 -6.21
N ILE A 17 -7.65 3.99 -5.04
CA ILE A 17 -7.28 5.37 -4.68
C ILE A 17 -6.14 5.87 -5.58
N SER A 18 -5.16 5.03 -5.89
CA SER A 18 -4.07 5.39 -6.79
C SER A 18 -4.58 5.66 -8.22
N ILE A 19 -5.46 4.80 -8.76
CA ILE A 19 -6.06 5.00 -10.09
C ILE A 19 -6.94 6.27 -10.12
N CYS A 20 -7.82 6.45 -9.13
CA CYS A 20 -8.68 7.63 -9.04
C CYS A 20 -7.87 8.93 -8.88
N GLY A 21 -6.81 8.91 -8.08
CA GLY A 21 -5.94 10.07 -7.87
C GLY A 21 -5.18 10.45 -9.13
N ILE A 22 -4.66 9.47 -9.87
CA ILE A 22 -3.99 9.70 -11.15
C ILE A 22 -4.98 10.29 -12.17
N VAL A 23 -6.17 9.71 -12.32
CA VAL A 23 -7.20 10.20 -13.26
C VAL A 23 -7.65 11.63 -12.90
N TRP A 24 -7.84 11.93 -11.63
CA TRP A 24 -8.23 13.28 -11.19
C TRP A 24 -7.12 14.31 -11.40
N ALA A 25 -5.87 13.94 -11.12
CA ALA A 25 -4.73 14.83 -11.26
C ALA A 25 -4.36 15.10 -12.74
N PHE A 26 -4.53 14.11 -13.63
CA PHE A 26 -4.42 14.31 -15.08
C PHE A 26 -5.49 15.28 -15.62
N LYS A 27 -6.72 15.22 -15.10
CA LYS A 27 -7.81 16.12 -15.53
C LYS A 27 -7.62 17.58 -15.10
N ASN A 28 -6.76 17.85 -14.12
CA ASN A 28 -6.53 19.18 -13.57
C ASN A 28 -5.21 19.80 -14.04
N ASP A 29 -4.51 19.17 -15.00
CA ASP A 29 -3.16 19.57 -15.49
C ASP A 29 -2.16 19.92 -14.39
N SER A 30 -2.39 19.39 -13.19
CA SER A 30 -1.68 19.76 -11.99
C SER A 30 -0.54 18.77 -11.76
N TYR A 31 0.47 18.84 -12.61
CA TYR A 31 1.71 18.05 -12.54
C TYR A 31 2.33 17.96 -11.12
N PRO A 32 2.37 19.02 -10.29
CA PRO A 32 2.88 18.89 -8.92
C PRO A 32 1.98 18.05 -8.02
N VAL A 33 0.66 18.06 -8.24
CA VAL A 33 -0.29 17.22 -7.50
C VAL A 33 -0.17 15.76 -7.94
N VAL A 34 0.03 15.49 -9.24
CA VAL A 34 0.36 14.16 -9.75
C VAL A 34 1.63 13.63 -9.07
N ALA A 35 2.70 14.43 -9.02
CA ALA A 35 3.96 14.03 -8.40
C ALA A 35 3.79 13.71 -6.90
N LEU A 36 3.01 14.51 -6.16
CA LEU A 36 2.65 14.23 -4.78
C LEU A 36 1.86 12.92 -4.64
N PHE A 37 0.86 12.69 -5.51
CA PHE A 37 0.05 11.48 -5.46
C PHE A 37 0.87 10.23 -5.78
N VAL A 38 1.78 10.31 -6.75
CA VAL A 38 2.71 9.23 -7.09
C VAL A 38 3.68 8.96 -5.94
N ALA A 39 4.23 10.01 -5.32
CA ALA A 39 5.11 9.87 -4.16
C ALA A 39 4.37 9.24 -2.96
N THR A 40 3.16 9.70 -2.66
CA THR A 40 2.31 9.13 -1.59
C THR A 40 1.94 7.68 -1.90
N ALA A 41 1.55 7.36 -3.14
CA ALA A 41 1.25 5.98 -3.54
C ALA A 41 2.47 5.06 -3.40
N GLY A 42 3.66 5.53 -3.79
CA GLY A 42 4.93 4.82 -3.62
C GLY A 42 5.28 4.58 -2.15
N LEU A 43 5.11 5.59 -1.29
CA LEU A 43 5.32 5.49 0.16
C LEU A 43 4.37 4.47 0.80
N PHE A 44 3.10 4.47 0.38
CA PHE A 44 2.09 3.52 0.83
C PHE A 44 2.42 2.08 0.40
N LEU A 45 2.90 1.90 -0.83
CA LEU A 45 3.37 0.62 -1.34
C LEU A 45 4.61 0.13 -0.57
N PHE A 46 5.56 1.02 -0.30
CA PHE A 46 6.77 0.69 0.46
C PHE A 46 6.45 0.26 1.90
N LEU A 47 5.62 1.05 2.60
CA LEU A 47 5.14 0.71 3.95
C LEU A 47 4.41 -0.63 3.96
N LYS A 48 3.63 -0.91 2.91
CA LYS A 48 2.95 -2.19 2.76
C LYS A 48 3.93 -3.35 2.59
N VAL A 49 4.95 -3.21 1.76
CA VAL A 49 5.98 -4.24 1.54
C VAL A 49 6.78 -4.48 2.82
N GLN A 50 7.17 -3.43 3.53
CA GLN A 50 7.81 -3.54 4.85
C GLN A 50 6.92 -4.28 5.83
N LEU A 51 5.65 -3.89 5.96
CA LEU A 51 4.70 -4.53 6.87
C LEU A 51 4.48 -6.01 6.51
N PHE A 52 4.46 -6.34 5.22
CA PHE A 52 4.33 -7.73 4.76
C PHE A 52 5.58 -8.55 5.08
N LYS A 53 6.78 -7.97 4.91
CA LYS A 53 8.05 -8.60 5.32
C LYS A 53 8.10 -8.83 6.82
N ASP A 54 7.69 -7.83 7.60
CA ASP A 54 7.70 -7.88 9.05
C ASP A 54 6.69 -8.92 9.60
N LEU A 55 5.48 -8.95 9.02
CA LEU A 55 4.47 -9.96 9.31
C LEU A 55 4.94 -11.36 8.92
N LYS A 56 5.61 -11.53 7.78
CA LYS A 56 6.13 -12.83 7.33
C LYS A 56 7.27 -13.32 8.23
N ASN A 57 8.17 -12.44 8.64
CA ASN A 57 9.24 -12.76 9.59
C ASN A 57 8.66 -13.13 10.96
N THR A 58 7.71 -12.36 11.48
CA THR A 58 7.01 -12.67 12.74
C THR A 58 6.29 -14.02 12.70
N PHE A 59 5.71 -14.39 11.57
CA PHE A 59 5.05 -15.70 11.40
C PHE A 59 6.04 -16.86 11.23
N ASN A 60 7.21 -16.63 10.61
CA ASN A 60 8.24 -17.64 10.40
C ASN A 60 9.08 -17.89 11.67
N ASP A 61 9.26 -16.85 12.49
CA ASP A 61 9.97 -16.92 13.78
C ASP A 61 9.24 -17.81 14.79
N LYS A 62 7.89 -17.71 14.85
CA LYS A 62 7.07 -18.64 15.65
C LYS A 62 7.06 -20.10 15.18
N GLY A 63 7.70 -20.41 14.05
CA GLY A 63 7.82 -21.78 13.51
C GLY A 63 9.10 -22.53 13.90
N LYS A 64 10.04 -21.88 14.61
CA LYS A 64 11.34 -22.48 14.97
C LYS A 64 11.65 -22.49 16.48
N GLY A 65 10.67 -22.19 17.32
CA GLY A 65 10.80 -22.17 18.77
C GLY A 65 9.74 -23.02 19.45
N HIS A 66 9.72 -24.33 19.16
CA HIS A 66 9.16 -25.34 20.06
C HIS A 66 9.78 -26.70 19.75
#